data_AF-A0A6H5IT63-F1
#
_entry.id   AF-A0A6H5IT63-F1
#
_cell.length_a   1.000
_cell.length_b   1.000
_cell.length_c   1.000
_cell.angle_alpha   90.00
_cell.angle_beta   90.00
_cell.angle_gamma   90.00
#
_symmetry.space_group_name_H-M   'P 1'
#
loop_
_entity.id
_entity.type
_entity.pdbx_description
1 polymer ?
#
loop_
_entity_poly.entity_id
_entity_poly.type
_entity_poly.pdbx_seq_one_letter_code
_entity_poly.pdbx_strand_id
1 'polypeptide(L)'
;MDFHEVSKKYSILQNDADDFRGNRIAILYDPGDFPAFLKDDRDNIVKRNGGVPQEGNLSLHLDYFRHHLAEQLPSTNFSGIGVIDFESWRPIFRQNWASLQIYRDLSIDLERQRHPFWSPKAVQQEAEARFERAGKLFMQKTLDAARRLRPKAVWGYYAYPYCFNWTPSQQSAQCVPKVIEENDQ
;
A
#
# COMPACT_ATOMS: atom_id res chain seq x y z
N MET A 1 -14.94 17.80 -23.56
CA MET A 1 -14.79 16.49 -24.23
C MET A 1 -15.18 15.47 -23.18
N ASP A 2 -16.15 14.60 -23.46
CA ASP A 2 -16.84 13.72 -22.48
C ASP A 2 -16.60 12.22 -22.73
N PHE A 3 -15.70 11.89 -23.66
CA PHE A 3 -15.17 10.55 -23.95
C PHE A 3 -16.23 9.45 -24.09
N HIS A 4 -17.44 9.78 -24.53
CA HIS A 4 -18.54 8.82 -24.64
C HIS A 4 -18.27 7.65 -25.60
N GLU A 5 -17.33 7.80 -26.53
CA GLU A 5 -16.91 6.74 -27.44
C GLU A 5 -16.27 5.54 -26.72
N VAL A 6 -15.70 5.74 -25.52
CA VAL A 6 -15.09 4.67 -24.70
C VAL A 6 -16.08 3.53 -24.48
N SER A 7 -17.26 3.87 -23.96
CA SER A 7 -18.32 2.89 -23.70
C SER A 7 -19.15 2.58 -24.95
N LYS A 8 -19.49 3.59 -25.77
CA LYS A 8 -20.40 3.41 -26.91
C LYS A 8 -19.79 2.68 -28.11
N LYS A 9 -18.48 2.78 -28.33
CA LYS A 9 -17.81 2.23 -29.52
C LYS A 9 -16.89 1.06 -29.19
N TYR A 10 -16.20 1.10 -28.05
CA TYR A 10 -15.13 0.14 -27.74
C TYR A 10 -15.52 -0.89 -26.67
N SER A 11 -16.76 -0.85 -26.16
CA SER A 11 -17.27 -1.77 -25.13
C SER A 11 -16.45 -1.77 -23.84
N ILE A 12 -15.78 -0.66 -23.53
CA ILE A 12 -15.05 -0.47 -22.28
C ILE A 12 -16.04 0.03 -21.22
N LEU A 13 -16.04 -0.60 -20.03
CA LEU A 13 -16.84 -0.12 -18.92
C LEU A 13 -16.33 1.24 -18.46
N GLN A 14 -17.24 2.21 -18.39
CA GLN A 14 -16.94 3.60 -18.02
C GLN A 14 -17.86 3.98 -16.87
N ASN A 15 -17.34 4.78 -15.94
CA ASN A 15 -18.18 5.41 -14.93
C ASN A 15 -19.23 6.30 -15.61
N ASP A 16 -20.39 6.42 -14.97
CA ASP A 16 -21.42 7.37 -15.42
C ASP A 16 -20.83 8.78 -15.46
N ALA A 17 -21.25 9.57 -16.46
CA ALA A 17 -20.76 10.94 -16.71
C ALA A 17 -19.23 11.10 -16.87
N ASP A 18 -18.50 10.01 -17.11
CA ASP A 18 -17.03 10.00 -17.17
C ASP A 18 -16.36 10.42 -15.84
N ASP A 19 -17.05 10.20 -14.71
CA ASP A 19 -16.51 10.52 -13.40
C ASP A 19 -15.24 9.69 -13.11
N PHE A 20 -14.21 10.35 -12.57
CA PHE A 20 -12.98 9.66 -12.20
C PHE A 20 -13.21 8.56 -11.15
N ARG A 21 -14.15 8.79 -10.23
CA ARG A 21 -14.62 7.82 -9.23
C ARG A 21 -16.14 7.72 -9.35
N GLY A 22 -16.64 6.58 -9.79
CA GLY A 22 -18.05 6.42 -10.09
C GLY A 22 -18.59 5.04 -9.78
N ASN A 23 -19.64 4.64 -10.50
CA ASN A 23 -20.37 3.40 -10.29
C ASN A 23 -19.61 2.12 -10.74
N ARG A 24 -18.60 2.23 -11.61
CA ARG A 24 -17.84 1.09 -12.15
C ARG A 24 -16.51 0.89 -11.42
N ILE A 25 -15.75 1.95 -11.23
CA ILE A 25 -14.39 1.89 -10.65
C ILE A 25 -14.08 3.16 -9.86
N ALA A 26 -13.35 3.00 -8.77
CA ALA A 26 -12.78 4.10 -8.00
C ALA A 26 -11.40 3.72 -7.45
N ILE A 27 -10.39 4.54 -7.77
CA ILE A 27 -9.04 4.42 -7.22
C ILE A 27 -8.81 5.47 -6.12
N LEU A 28 -8.28 5.02 -4.99
CA LEU A 28 -7.93 5.85 -3.85
C LEU A 28 -6.41 5.96 -3.79
N TYR A 29 -5.89 7.15 -4.07
CA TYR A 29 -4.44 7.42 -4.01
C TYR A 29 -4.03 7.69 -2.57
N ASP A 30 -3.10 6.88 -2.07
CA ASP A 30 -2.51 6.95 -0.72
C ASP A 30 -3.53 7.30 0.39
N PRO A 31 -4.64 6.54 0.51
CA PRO A 31 -5.72 6.89 1.43
C PRO A 31 -5.36 6.56 2.88
N GLY A 32 -5.99 7.28 3.81
CA GLY A 32 -5.66 7.20 5.23
C GLY A 32 -4.34 7.90 5.56
N ASP A 33 -3.73 7.46 6.65
CA ASP A 33 -2.45 7.99 7.13
C ASP A 33 -1.41 6.86 7.22
N PHE A 34 -1.12 6.18 6.09
CA PHE A 34 -0.14 5.08 6.09
C PHE A 34 1.24 5.60 6.55
N PRO A 35 1.97 4.86 7.40
CA PRO A 35 3.34 5.22 7.76
C PRO A 35 4.21 5.34 6.50
N ALA A 36 4.86 6.48 6.31
CA ALA A 36 5.61 6.75 5.08
C ALA A 36 6.69 7.81 5.29
N PHE A 37 7.65 7.85 4.37
CA PHE A 37 8.53 9.00 4.20
C PHE A 37 7.98 9.90 3.10
N LEU A 38 7.78 11.17 3.41
CA LEU A 38 7.38 12.21 2.45
C LEU A 38 8.49 13.24 2.29
N LYS A 39 8.35 14.11 1.29
CA LYS A 39 9.21 15.28 1.11
C LYS A 39 8.42 16.54 1.46
N ASP A 40 9.03 17.46 2.20
CA ASP A 40 8.48 18.79 2.42
C ASP A 40 8.78 19.74 1.24
N ASP A 41 8.32 20.98 1.32
CA ASP A 41 8.53 22.02 0.28
C ASP A 41 10.01 22.35 0.03
N ARG A 42 10.91 21.89 0.90
CA ARG A 42 12.36 22.09 0.82
C ARG A 42 13.10 20.80 0.50
N ASP A 43 12.39 19.78 0.02
CA ASP A 43 12.92 18.46 -0.31
C ASP A 43 13.48 17.67 0.90
N ASN A 44 13.19 18.07 2.13
CA ASN A 44 13.60 17.32 3.32
C ASN A 44 12.67 16.12 3.54
N ILE A 45 13.27 15.00 3.96
CA ILE A 45 12.52 13.80 4.30
C ILE A 45 11.81 13.98 5.65
N VAL A 46 10.48 13.83 5.65
CA VAL A 46 9.64 13.84 6.85
C VAL A 46 8.96 12.51 7.05
N LYS A 47 8.79 12.10 8.32
CA LYS A 47 8.10 10.85 8.67
C LYS A 47 6.60 11.14 8.88
N ARG A 48 5.76 10.57 8.03
CA ARG A 48 4.32 10.50 8.26
C ARG A 48 4.00 9.28 9.11
N ASN A 49 3.17 9.45 10.14
CA ASN A 49 2.70 8.39 11.03
C ASN A 49 3.81 7.40 11.46
N GLY A 50 4.93 7.91 11.98
CA GLY A 50 6.07 7.10 12.43
C GLY A 50 7.07 6.68 11.33
N GLY A 51 6.73 6.83 10.05
CA GLY A 51 7.60 6.54 8.91
C GLY A 51 7.65 5.06 8.51
N VAL A 52 7.67 4.14 9.48
CA VAL A 52 7.64 2.68 9.28
C VAL A 52 6.42 2.06 10.00
N PRO A 53 5.86 0.95 9.51
CA PRO A 53 4.61 0.42 10.03
C PRO A 53 4.65 0.06 11.53
N GLN A 54 5.77 -0.44 12.06
CA GLN A 54 5.90 -0.82 13.46
C GLN A 54 5.97 0.37 14.45
N GLU A 55 6.09 1.60 13.95
CA GLU A 55 6.02 2.84 14.74
C GLU A 55 4.74 3.65 14.44
N GLY A 56 3.86 3.13 13.58
CA GLY A 56 2.66 3.83 13.14
C GLY A 56 1.47 3.65 14.09
N ASN A 57 0.63 4.68 14.17
CA ASN A 57 -0.65 4.62 14.84
C ASN A 57 -1.73 4.10 13.86
N LEU A 58 -2.12 2.84 14.04
CA LEU A 58 -3.12 2.19 13.21
C LEU A 58 -4.52 2.81 13.34
N SER A 59 -4.93 3.20 14.54
CA SER A 59 -6.25 3.80 14.77
C SER A 59 -6.37 5.13 14.03
N LEU A 60 -5.33 5.96 14.12
CA LEU A 60 -5.23 7.22 13.36
C LEU A 60 -5.38 6.97 11.85
N HIS A 61 -4.60 6.02 11.32
CA HIS A 61 -4.69 5.65 9.90
C HIS A 61 -6.12 5.25 9.48
N LEU A 62 -6.78 4.40 10.26
CA LEU A 62 -8.12 3.92 9.93
C LEU A 62 -9.19 5.01 10.01
N ASP A 63 -9.03 6.00 10.90
CA ASP A 63 -9.93 7.15 10.99
C ASP A 63 -9.78 8.05 9.75
N TYR A 64 -8.55 8.40 9.37
CA TYR A 64 -8.29 9.13 8.12
C TYR A 64 -8.81 8.34 6.91
N PHE A 65 -8.61 7.02 6.87
CA PHE A 65 -9.06 6.19 5.77
C PHE A 65 -10.59 6.23 5.62
N ARG A 66 -11.34 6.15 6.73
CA ARG A 66 -12.80 6.26 6.74
C ARG A 66 -13.26 7.61 6.19
N HIS A 67 -12.60 8.70 6.59
CA HIS A 67 -12.91 10.04 6.09
C HIS A 67 -12.63 10.17 4.60
N HIS A 68 -11.43 9.78 4.13
CA HIS A 68 -11.07 9.83 2.72
C HIS A 68 -12.04 8.98 1.87
N LEU A 69 -12.40 7.77 2.32
CA LEU A 69 -13.34 6.91 1.61
C LEU A 69 -14.75 7.51 1.53
N ALA A 70 -15.23 8.12 2.61
CA ALA A 70 -16.54 8.76 2.64
C ALA A 70 -16.61 9.98 1.71
N GLU A 71 -15.53 10.74 1.61
CA GLU A 71 -15.42 11.90 0.73
C GLU A 71 -15.26 11.49 -0.75
N GLN A 72 -14.35 10.56 -1.03
CA GLN A 72 -13.99 10.18 -2.41
C GLN A 72 -14.96 9.19 -3.05
N LEU A 73 -15.70 8.41 -2.24
CA LEU A 73 -16.66 7.43 -2.73
C LEU A 73 -17.93 7.43 -1.86
N PRO A 74 -18.77 8.48 -1.92
CA PRO A 74 -19.88 8.69 -0.97
C PRO A 74 -20.94 7.58 -0.97
N SER A 75 -21.16 6.94 -2.12
CA SER A 75 -22.18 5.89 -2.25
C SER A 75 -21.82 4.66 -1.43
N THR A 76 -22.54 4.44 -0.33
CA THR A 76 -22.42 3.24 0.52
C THR A 76 -22.85 1.95 -0.20
N ASN A 77 -23.64 2.08 -1.27
CA ASN A 77 -24.10 1.00 -2.13
C ASN A 77 -23.17 0.72 -3.32
N PHE A 78 -21.99 1.35 -3.39
CA PHE A 78 -21.01 1.11 -4.45
C PHE A 78 -20.73 -0.39 -4.61
N SER A 79 -20.87 -0.88 -5.84
CA SER A 79 -20.72 -2.29 -6.20
C SER A 79 -19.73 -2.51 -7.36
N GLY A 80 -18.87 -1.52 -7.61
CA GLY A 80 -17.82 -1.59 -8.62
C GLY A 80 -16.49 -2.11 -8.04
N ILE A 81 -15.41 -1.79 -8.74
CA ILE A 81 -14.04 -2.12 -8.35
C ILE A 81 -13.45 -0.99 -7.52
N GLY A 82 -13.12 -1.27 -6.25
CA GLY A 82 -12.39 -0.37 -5.38
C GLY A 82 -10.90 -0.69 -5.37
N VAL A 83 -10.07 0.27 -5.76
CA VAL A 83 -8.61 0.12 -5.82
C VAL A 83 -7.98 0.98 -4.73
N ILE A 84 -7.25 0.36 -3.81
CA ILE A 84 -6.40 1.08 -2.85
C ILE A 84 -5.00 1.16 -3.45
N ASP A 85 -4.59 2.38 -3.80
CA ASP A 85 -3.27 2.63 -4.36
C ASP A 85 -2.32 3.12 -3.26
N PHE A 86 -1.60 2.17 -2.68
CA PHE A 86 -0.63 2.40 -1.62
C PHE A 86 0.70 1.76 -2.01
N GLU A 87 1.73 2.61 -2.21
CA GLU A 87 3.02 2.20 -2.76
C GLU A 87 4.21 2.59 -1.89
N SER A 88 3.99 3.18 -0.71
CA SER A 88 5.08 3.73 0.11
C SER A 88 6.08 2.66 0.54
N TRP A 89 5.61 1.46 0.86
CA TRP A 89 6.43 0.29 1.18
C TRP A 89 5.69 -1.01 0.84
N ARG A 90 6.43 -2.12 0.78
CA ARG A 90 5.91 -3.47 0.57
C ARG A 90 5.88 -4.23 1.90
N PRO A 91 4.87 -5.06 2.20
CA PRO A 91 4.72 -5.71 3.50
C PRO A 91 5.79 -6.77 3.77
N ILE A 92 6.50 -7.23 2.72
CA ILE A 92 7.64 -8.15 2.84
C ILE A 92 8.93 -7.33 2.93
N PHE A 93 9.64 -7.45 4.05
CA PHE A 93 10.79 -6.60 4.38
C PHE A 93 11.86 -6.64 3.30
N ARG A 94 12.17 -7.85 2.79
CA ARG A 94 13.15 -8.09 1.72
C ARG A 94 12.84 -7.35 0.42
N GLN A 95 11.55 -7.12 0.12
CA GLN A 95 11.13 -6.48 -1.12
C GLN A 95 11.29 -4.94 -1.12
N ASN A 96 11.69 -4.33 0.01
CA ASN A 96 11.91 -2.89 0.13
C ASN A 96 13.34 -2.49 -0.25
N TRP A 97 13.70 -2.64 -1.52
CA TRP A 97 15.01 -2.31 -2.09
C TRP A 97 14.97 -1.01 -2.91
N ALA A 98 16.15 -0.57 -3.40
CA ALA A 98 16.34 0.69 -4.11
C ALA A 98 15.81 1.90 -3.32
N SER A 99 14.87 2.68 -3.87
CA SER A 99 14.31 3.85 -3.19
C SER A 99 13.55 3.50 -1.90
N LEU A 100 13.13 2.25 -1.73
CA LEU A 100 12.46 1.78 -0.52
C LEU A 100 13.44 1.31 0.58
N GLN A 101 14.75 1.36 0.35
CA GLN A 101 15.76 0.92 1.32
C GLN A 101 15.67 1.69 2.65
N ILE A 102 15.24 2.95 2.61
CA ILE A 102 15.05 3.80 3.80
C ILE A 102 14.15 3.17 4.88
N TYR A 103 13.15 2.37 4.48
CA TYR A 103 12.27 1.67 5.43
C TYR A 103 13.01 0.57 6.17
N ARG A 104 13.91 -0.14 5.49
CA ARG A 104 14.74 -1.19 6.09
C ARG A 104 15.76 -0.59 7.05
N ASP A 105 16.42 0.48 6.61
CA ASP A 105 17.46 1.15 7.39
C ASP A 105 16.88 1.72 8.69
N LEU A 106 15.76 2.46 8.62
CA LEU A 106 15.11 2.97 9.82
C LEU A 106 14.66 1.84 10.75
N SER A 107 14.10 0.76 10.20
CA SER A 107 13.64 -0.38 11.02
C SER A 107 14.79 -1.01 11.79
N ILE A 108 15.95 -1.18 11.17
CA ILE A 108 17.16 -1.74 11.79
C ILE A 108 17.73 -0.78 12.84
N ASP A 109 17.79 0.52 12.54
CA ASP A 109 18.33 1.52 13.46
C ASP A 109 17.48 1.66 14.74
N LEU A 110 16.15 1.57 14.61
CA LEU A 110 15.25 1.55 15.77
C LEU A 110 15.54 0.36 16.69
N GLU A 111 15.71 -0.84 16.15
CA GLU A 111 16.01 -2.01 16.97
C GLU A 111 17.44 -1.97 17.54
N ARG A 112 18.40 -1.38 16.83
CA ARG A 112 19.75 -1.14 17.37
C ARG A 112 19.71 -0.20 18.57
N GLN A 113 18.89 0.86 18.53
CA GLN A 113 18.73 1.80 19.64
C GLN A 113 18.01 1.15 20.83
N ARG A 114 17.00 0.32 20.58
CA ARG A 114 16.25 -0.43 21.62
C ARG A 114 17.08 -1.53 22.25
N HIS A 115 17.99 -2.14 21.50
CA HIS A 115 18.78 -3.29 21.92
C HIS A 115 20.29 -3.08 21.70
N PRO A 116 20.95 -2.17 22.46
CA PRO A 116 22.35 -1.80 22.21
C PRO A 116 23.36 -2.94 22.32
N PHE A 117 23.00 -4.03 23.02
CA PHE A 117 23.87 -5.18 23.28
C PHE A 117 23.54 -6.40 22.40
N TRP A 118 22.53 -6.31 21.54
CA TRP A 118 22.20 -7.40 20.64
C TRP A 118 23.20 -7.51 19.50
N SER A 119 23.40 -8.74 19.02
CA SER A 119 24.19 -8.96 17.81
C SER A 119 23.51 -8.31 16.59
N PRO A 120 24.27 -7.89 15.56
CA PRO A 120 23.69 -7.34 14.33
C PRO A 120 22.64 -8.25 13.68
N LYS A 121 22.85 -9.58 13.75
CA LYS A 121 21.90 -10.58 13.24
C LYS A 121 20.57 -10.56 14.00
N ALA A 122 20.63 -10.50 15.33
CA ALA A 122 19.42 -10.43 16.17
C ALA A 122 18.64 -9.13 15.93
N VAL A 123 19.34 -8.00 15.80
CA VAL A 123 18.73 -6.71 15.45
C VAL A 123 18.00 -6.78 14.11
N GLN A 124 18.64 -7.34 13.09
CA GLN A 124 18.03 -7.47 11.76
C GLN A 124 16.79 -8.38 11.78
N GLN A 125 16.86 -9.51 12.49
CA GLN A 125 15.74 -10.45 12.61
C GLN A 125 14.52 -9.81 13.30
N GLU A 126 14.75 -9.03 14.36
CA GLU A 126 13.66 -8.34 15.06
C GLU A 126 13.08 -7.19 14.21
N ALA A 127 13.93 -6.43 13.52
CA ALA A 127 13.49 -5.36 12.63
C ALA A 127 12.58 -5.91 11.51
N GLU A 128 12.98 -7.01 10.88
CA GLU A 128 12.19 -7.73 9.88
C GLU A 128 10.85 -8.21 10.48
N ALA A 129 10.90 -8.94 11.59
CA ALA A 129 9.69 -9.50 12.22
C ALA A 129 8.67 -8.44 12.63
N ARG A 130 9.14 -7.30 13.18
CA ARG A 130 8.25 -6.19 13.58
C ARG A 130 7.70 -5.44 12.39
N PHE A 131 8.53 -5.17 11.38
CA PHE A 131 8.11 -4.50 10.16
C PHE A 131 7.02 -5.31 9.44
N GLU A 132 7.25 -6.60 9.19
CA GLU A 132 6.29 -7.43 8.44
C GLU A 132 4.98 -7.65 9.22
N ARG A 133 5.07 -7.86 10.54
CA ARG A 133 3.88 -8.00 11.40
C ARG A 133 3.01 -6.73 11.34
N ALA A 134 3.63 -5.56 11.48
CA ALA A 134 2.90 -4.30 11.44
C ALA A 134 2.43 -3.96 10.02
N GLY A 135 3.26 -4.19 9.00
CA GLY A 135 2.91 -3.96 7.60
C GLY A 135 1.70 -4.77 7.16
N LYS A 136 1.68 -6.07 7.50
CA LYS A 136 0.52 -6.94 7.31
C LYS A 136 -0.71 -6.40 8.03
N LEU A 137 -0.56 -5.97 9.29
CA LEU A 137 -1.67 -5.47 10.09
C LEU A 137 -2.30 -4.21 9.49
N PHE A 138 -1.49 -3.24 9.07
CA PHE A 138 -1.96 -2.03 8.40
C PHE A 138 -2.75 -2.38 7.14
N MET A 139 -2.14 -3.11 6.19
CA MET A 139 -2.80 -3.44 4.92
C MET A 139 -4.09 -4.25 5.13
N GLN A 140 -4.06 -5.26 6.01
CA GLN A 140 -5.23 -6.09 6.27
C GLN A 140 -6.38 -5.28 6.88
N LYS A 141 -6.10 -4.41 7.86
CA LYS A 141 -7.14 -3.64 8.55
C LYS A 141 -7.74 -2.56 7.67
N THR A 142 -6.95 -1.95 6.77
CA THR A 142 -7.46 -1.01 5.78
C THR A 142 -8.39 -1.70 4.79
N LEU A 143 -8.00 -2.88 4.29
CA LEU A 143 -8.84 -3.68 3.38
C LEU A 143 -10.15 -4.13 4.06
N ASP A 144 -10.07 -4.60 5.32
CA ASP A 144 -11.24 -4.96 6.12
C ASP A 144 -12.18 -3.75 6.31
N ALA A 145 -11.63 -2.56 6.57
CA ALA A 145 -12.40 -1.34 6.69
C ALA A 145 -13.10 -0.98 5.37
N ALA A 146 -12.40 -1.06 4.23
CA ALA A 146 -12.97 -0.80 2.91
C ALA A 146 -14.16 -1.74 2.61
N ARG A 147 -13.97 -3.05 2.84
CA ARG A 147 -15.01 -4.07 2.69
C ARG A 147 -16.19 -3.84 3.61
N ARG A 148 -15.96 -3.45 4.87
CA ARG A 148 -17.04 -3.16 5.82
C ARG A 148 -17.86 -1.94 5.41
N LEU A 149 -17.19 -0.90 4.90
CA LEU A 149 -17.83 0.38 4.58
C LEU A 149 -18.51 0.36 3.20
N ARG A 150 -18.02 -0.46 2.27
CA ARG A 150 -18.57 -0.65 0.92
C ARG A 150 -18.68 -2.16 0.63
N PRO A 151 -19.64 -2.85 1.26
CA PRO A 151 -19.71 -4.33 1.26
C PRO A 151 -20.09 -4.95 -0.09
N LYS A 152 -20.63 -4.16 -1.02
CA LYS A 152 -21.00 -4.63 -2.36
C LYS A 152 -19.87 -4.51 -3.37
N ALA A 153 -18.80 -3.78 -3.03
CA ALA A 153 -17.67 -3.56 -3.91
C ALA A 153 -16.65 -4.70 -3.81
N VAL A 154 -15.92 -4.91 -4.90
CA VAL A 154 -14.75 -5.78 -4.91
C VAL A 154 -13.52 -4.91 -4.66
N TRP A 155 -12.75 -5.23 -3.62
CA TRP A 155 -11.61 -4.45 -3.19
C TRP A 155 -10.29 -5.17 -3.43
N GLY A 156 -9.28 -4.42 -3.92
CA GLY A 156 -7.91 -4.89 -4.07
C GLY A 156 -6.89 -3.76 -3.92
N TYR A 157 -5.65 -4.13 -3.62
CA TYR A 157 -4.53 -3.20 -3.69
C TYR A 157 -3.99 -3.13 -5.12
N TYR A 158 -3.63 -1.94 -5.57
CA TYR A 158 -2.90 -1.75 -6.81
C TYR A 158 -1.56 -2.54 -6.78
N ALA A 159 -1.12 -3.01 -7.94
CA ALA A 159 0.14 -3.73 -8.19
C ALA A 159 0.32 -5.14 -7.57
N TYR A 160 -0.50 -5.58 -6.61
CA TYR A 160 -0.37 -6.93 -6.03
C TYR A 160 -1.07 -8.02 -6.87
N PRO A 161 -0.48 -9.22 -6.99
CA PRO A 161 0.85 -9.62 -6.48
C PRO A 161 2.00 -9.09 -7.36
N TYR A 162 3.13 -8.76 -6.73
CA TYR A 162 4.34 -8.40 -7.47
C TYR A 162 5.00 -9.63 -8.10
N CYS A 163 5.68 -9.42 -9.23
CA CYS A 163 6.40 -10.46 -9.98
C CYS A 163 7.90 -10.16 -10.11
N PHE A 164 8.26 -8.88 -10.28
CA PHE A 164 9.63 -8.38 -10.51
C PHE A 164 10.38 -9.05 -11.68
N ASN A 165 9.66 -9.50 -12.71
CA ASN A 165 10.24 -9.89 -13.99
C ASN A 165 10.78 -8.66 -14.76
N TRP A 166 11.67 -8.89 -15.72
CA TRP A 166 12.38 -7.83 -16.45
C TRP A 166 13.05 -6.75 -15.57
N THR A 167 13.49 -7.12 -14.38
CA THR A 167 14.27 -6.24 -13.48
C THR A 167 15.77 -6.57 -13.61
N PRO A 168 16.69 -5.70 -13.11
CA PRO A 168 18.11 -6.00 -13.10
C PRO A 168 18.47 -7.35 -12.45
N SER A 169 17.70 -7.78 -11.44
CA SER A 169 17.88 -9.08 -10.78
C SER A 169 17.17 -10.24 -11.48
N GLN A 170 16.33 -9.99 -12.50
CA GLN A 170 15.52 -10.99 -13.20
C GLN A 170 15.27 -10.56 -14.65
N GLN A 171 16.24 -10.79 -15.54
CA GLN A 171 16.18 -10.40 -16.96
C GLN A 171 15.43 -11.43 -17.83
N SER A 172 14.29 -11.92 -17.36
CA SER A 172 13.43 -12.82 -18.11
C SER A 172 11.96 -12.49 -17.86
N ALA A 173 11.07 -13.10 -18.64
CA ALA A 173 9.63 -12.97 -18.45
C ALA A 173 9.10 -13.67 -17.18
N GLN A 174 9.89 -14.55 -16.57
CA GLN A 174 9.51 -15.28 -15.36
C GLN A 174 9.66 -14.40 -14.12
N CYS A 175 8.73 -14.51 -13.18
CA CYS A 175 8.84 -13.86 -11.88
C CYS A 175 10.04 -14.38 -11.10
N VAL A 176 10.56 -13.55 -10.18
CA VAL A 176 11.63 -13.96 -9.26
C VAL A 176 11.12 -15.14 -8.41
N PRO A 177 11.80 -16.31 -8.37
CA PRO A 177 11.30 -17.48 -7.63
C PRO A 177 10.98 -17.20 -6.16
N LYS A 178 11.84 -16.44 -5.48
CA LYS A 178 11.62 -16.09 -4.08
C LYS A 178 10.36 -15.24 -3.85
N VAL A 179 9.95 -14.47 -4.85
CA VAL A 179 8.77 -13.61 -4.77
C VAL A 179 7.51 -14.43 -4.98
N ILE A 180 7.57 -15.50 -5.77
CA ILE A 180 6.48 -16.48 -5.86
C ILE A 180 6.24 -17.11 -4.49
N GLU A 181 7.31 -17.58 -3.82
CA GLU A 181 7.19 -18.13 -2.46
C GLU A 181 6.61 -17.13 -1.45
N GLU A 182 6.95 -15.84 -1.58
CA GLU A 182 6.43 -14.77 -0.71
C GLU A 182 4.97 -14.42 -1.01
N ASN A 183 4.51 -14.58 -2.25
CA ASN A 183 3.12 -14.36 -2.64
C ASN A 183 2.19 -15.48 -2.15
N ASP A 184 2.73 -16.68 -1.89
CA ASP A 184 1.99 -17.85 -1.40
C ASP A 184 1.73 -17.81 0.13
N GLN A 185 2.32 -16.84 0.87
CA GLN A 185 2.25 -16.71 2.34
C GLN A 185 1.31 -15.59 2.83
#